data_AF-A0A4Y2C6V4-F1
#
_entry.id   AF-A0A4Y2C6V4-F1
#
_cell.length_a   1.000
_cell.length_b   1.000
_cell.length_c   1.000
_cell.angle_alpha   90.00
_cell.angle_beta   90.00
_cell.angle_gamma   90.00
#
_symmetry.space_group_name_H-M   'P 1'
#
loop_
_entity.id
_entity.type
_entity.pdbx_description
1 polymer ?
#
loop_
_entity_poly.entity_id
_entity_poly.type
_entity_poly.pdbx_seq_one_letter_code
_entity_poly.pdbx_strand_id
1 'polypeptide(L)'
;MANAPALLSLNTKVQLEEWIHRWEKFLRHACKSCDSGRAPFPRVPWWDRELETQRKKTRALRARFMRCHHPSERLLRRQIYKRELARYKYLMKQKSRQCLLCGACSN
;
A
#
# COMPACT_ATOMS: atom_id res chain seq x y z
N MET A 1 -4.06 -21.38 10.57
CA MET A 1 -4.44 -20.58 11.75
C MET A 1 -5.96 -20.56 11.85
N ALA A 2 -6.51 -21.33 12.78
CA ALA A 2 -7.93 -21.67 12.88
C ALA A 2 -8.68 -20.73 13.84
N ASN A 3 -8.90 -19.47 13.46
CA ASN A 3 -9.62 -18.52 14.33
C ASN A 3 -11.09 -18.27 13.95
N ALA A 4 -11.49 -18.59 12.71
CA ALA A 4 -12.89 -18.52 12.28
C ALA A 4 -13.84 -19.51 13.00
N PRO A 5 -13.47 -20.78 13.26
CA PRO A 5 -14.40 -21.71 13.92
C PRO A 5 -14.63 -21.39 15.40
N ALA A 6 -13.78 -20.57 16.04
CA ALA A 6 -13.92 -20.19 17.44
C ALA A 6 -15.02 -19.15 17.71
N LEU A 7 -15.55 -18.48 16.67
CA LEU A 7 -16.67 -17.55 16.79
C LEU A 7 -18.01 -18.26 17.02
N LEU A 8 -18.14 -19.48 16.48
CA LEU A 8 -19.39 -20.25 16.52
C LEU A 8 -19.66 -20.89 17.89
N SER A 9 -18.67 -20.91 18.79
CA SER A 9 -18.76 -21.49 20.13
C SER A 9 -18.87 -20.45 21.25
N LEU A 10 -18.94 -19.15 20.94
CA LEU A 10 -19.04 -18.08 21.94
C LEU A 10 -20.50 -17.84 22.27
N ASN A 11 -20.93 -18.29 23.45
CA ASN A 11 -22.33 -18.22 23.88
C ASN A 11 -22.58 -17.15 24.96
N THR A 12 -21.53 -16.45 25.40
CA THR A 12 -21.63 -15.44 26.47
C THR A 12 -20.93 -14.14 26.10
N LYS A 13 -21.44 -13.02 26.62
CA LYS A 13 -20.91 -11.67 26.38
C LYS A 13 -19.43 -11.55 26.78
N VAL A 14 -19.06 -12.13 27.91
CA VAL A 14 -17.67 -12.08 28.44
C VAL A 14 -16.70 -12.75 27.48
N GLN A 15 -17.08 -13.91 26.91
CA GLN A 15 -16.24 -14.61 25.94
C GLN A 15 -16.06 -13.81 24.65
N LEU A 16 -17.08 -13.07 24.21
CA LEU A 16 -16.98 -12.17 23.06
C LEU A 16 -16.02 -11.01 23.34
N GLU A 17 -16.10 -10.39 24.51
CA GLU A 17 -15.21 -9.30 24.92
C GLU A 17 -13.75 -9.76 25.00
N GLU A 18 -13.48 -10.94 25.57
CA GLU A 18 -12.14 -11.55 25.59
C GLU A 18 -11.62 -11.85 24.18
N TRP A 19 -12.49 -12.34 23.29
CA TRP A 19 -12.15 -12.61 21.90
C TRP A 19 -11.77 -11.31 21.19
N ILE A 20 -12.59 -10.25 21.30
CA ILE A 20 -12.29 -8.92 20.75
C ILE A 20 -10.93 -8.43 21.27
N HIS A 21 -10.69 -8.54 22.57
CA HIS A 21 -9.42 -8.11 23.17
C HIS A 21 -8.20 -8.87 22.62
N ARG A 22 -8.33 -10.18 22.41
CA ARG A 22 -7.30 -11.01 21.78
C ARG A 22 -7.06 -10.60 20.33
N TRP A 23 -8.12 -10.32 19.58
CA TRP A 23 -8.01 -9.86 18.19
C TRP A 23 -7.39 -8.49 18.07
N GLU A 24 -7.77 -7.54 18.91
CA GLU A 24 -7.11 -6.24 18.95
C GLU A 24 -5.64 -6.36 19.30
N LYS A 25 -5.26 -7.23 20.26
CA LYS A 25 -3.86 -7.49 20.60
C LYS A 25 -3.10 -8.08 19.41
N PHE A 26 -3.72 -9.02 18.69
CA PHE A 26 -3.16 -9.59 17.47
C PHE A 26 -2.97 -8.54 16.38
N LEU A 27 -3.97 -7.70 16.12
CA LEU A 27 -3.90 -6.60 15.15
C LEU A 27 -2.82 -5.59 15.54
N ARG A 28 -2.75 -5.19 16.82
CA ARG A 28 -1.68 -4.31 17.33
C ARG A 28 -0.29 -4.93 17.11
N HIS A 29 -0.14 -6.23 17.32
CA HIS A 29 1.12 -6.93 17.10
C HIS A 29 1.49 -7.02 15.61
N ALA A 30 0.53 -7.38 14.75
CA ALA A 30 0.69 -7.44 13.30
C ALA A 30 0.97 -6.06 12.67
N CYS A 31 0.35 -5.00 13.19
CA CYS A 31 0.63 -3.63 12.77
C CYS A 31 2.02 -3.17 13.23
N LYS A 32 2.44 -3.52 14.46
CA LYS A 32 3.80 -3.21 14.96
C LYS A 32 4.89 -3.90 14.13
N SER A 33 4.67 -5.12 13.65
CA SER A 33 5.61 -5.80 12.75
C SER A 33 5.63 -5.22 11.33
N CYS A 34 4.61 -4.43 10.95
CA CYS A 34 4.61 -3.66 9.70
C CYS A 34 5.38 -2.33 9.83
N ASP A 35 5.52 -1.78 11.04
CA ASP A 35 6.21 -0.51 11.28
C ASP A 35 7.73 -0.66 11.45
N SER A 36 8.23 -1.84 11.81
CA SER A 36 9.67 -2.11 11.95
C SER A 36 10.46 -2.13 10.63
N GLY A 37 9.77 -2.03 9.48
CA GLY A 37 10.37 -1.91 8.15
C GLY A 37 10.33 -0.50 7.55
N ARG A 38 9.98 0.55 8.32
CA ARG A 38 10.05 1.94 7.85
C ARG A 38 11.51 2.35 7.73
N ALA A 39 12.11 2.09 6.57
CA ALA A 39 13.34 2.77 6.16
C ALA A 39 13.17 4.29 6.37
N PRO A 40 14.22 5.01 6.79
CA PRO A 40 14.21 6.47 6.88
C PRO A 40 13.66 7.02 5.57
N PHE A 41 12.79 8.03 5.65
CA PHE A 41 12.24 8.70 4.48
C PHE A 41 13.36 8.96 3.44
N PRO A 42 13.10 8.72 2.15
CA PRO A 42 14.13 8.84 1.14
C PRO A 42 14.69 10.26 1.11
N ARG A 43 15.97 10.38 0.70
CA ARG A 43 16.82 11.59 0.58
C ARG A 43 16.20 12.78 -0.19
N VAL A 44 14.96 12.68 -0.63
CA VAL A 44 14.28 13.61 -1.52
C VAL A 44 13.04 14.15 -0.80
N PRO A 45 13.02 15.43 -0.39
CA PRO A 45 11.98 15.98 0.49
C PRO A 45 10.54 15.89 -0.05
N TRP A 46 10.37 15.86 -1.38
CA TRP A 46 9.07 15.71 -2.02
C TRP A 46 8.61 14.26 -2.22
N TRP A 47 9.41 13.29 -1.78
CA TRP A 47 9.07 11.88 -1.92
C TRP A 47 8.26 11.40 -0.72
N ASP A 48 6.95 11.30 -0.91
CA ASP A 48 6.00 10.92 0.13
C ASP A 48 5.53 9.45 0.00
N ARG A 49 4.73 9.02 0.99
CA ARG A 49 4.14 7.67 1.03
C ARG A 49 3.17 7.40 -0.10
N GLU A 50 2.47 8.44 -0.56
CA GLU A 50 1.52 8.35 -1.67
C GLU A 50 2.27 8.01 -2.97
N LEU A 51 3.38 8.70 -3.22
CA LEU A 51 4.25 8.48 -4.37
C LEU A 51 4.89 7.08 -4.34
N GLU A 52 5.34 6.62 -3.18
CA GLU A 52 5.89 5.28 -3.02
C GLU A 52 4.82 4.19 -3.23
N THR A 53 3.60 4.41 -2.74
CA THR A 53 2.46 3.51 -2.96
C THR A 53 2.12 3.43 -4.45
N GLN A 54 2.04 4.58 -5.13
CA GLN A 54 1.75 4.64 -6.55
C GLN A 54 2.88 4.02 -7.41
N ARG A 55 4.15 4.17 -6.99
CA ARG A 55 5.30 3.48 -7.60
C ARG A 55 5.18 1.96 -7.47
N LYS A 56 4.90 1.45 -6.27
CA LYS A 56 4.70 0.01 -6.01
C LYS A 56 3.56 -0.54 -6.86
N LYS A 57 2.41 0.15 -6.90
CA LYS A 57 1.26 -0.18 -7.74
C LYS A 57 1.64 -0.25 -9.22
N THR A 58 2.31 0.78 -9.73
CA THR A 58 2.75 0.85 -11.13
C THR A 58 3.72 -0.28 -11.50
N ARG A 59 4.67 -0.60 -10.61
CA ARG A 59 5.60 -1.74 -10.78
C ARG A 59 4.87 -3.07 -10.83
N ALA A 60 3.92 -3.30 -9.91
CA ALA A 60 3.12 -4.52 -9.90
C ALA A 60 2.30 -4.67 -11.18
N LEU A 61 1.67 -3.60 -11.67
CA LEU A 61 0.92 -3.61 -12.93
C LEU A 61 1.80 -3.87 -14.15
N ARG A 62 2.99 -3.26 -14.21
CA ARG A 62 3.97 -3.55 -15.27
C ARG A 62 4.33 -5.03 -15.27
N ALA A 63 4.65 -5.60 -14.11
CA ALA A 63 4.99 -7.02 -13.99
C ALA A 63 3.84 -7.93 -14.46
N ARG A 64 2.60 -7.65 -14.03
CA ARG A 64 1.41 -8.39 -14.44
C ARG A 64 1.15 -8.29 -15.95
N PHE A 65 1.37 -7.12 -16.56
CA PHE A 65 1.26 -6.94 -18.00
C PHE A 65 2.33 -7.73 -18.75
N MET A 66 3.60 -7.66 -18.31
CA MET A 66 4.71 -8.35 -18.97
C MET A 66 4.54 -9.88 -18.94
N ARG A 67 4.00 -10.42 -17.84
CA ARG A 67 3.72 -11.86 -17.67
C ARG A 67 2.47 -12.37 -18.40
N CYS A 68 1.60 -11.48 -18.89
CA CYS A 68 0.35 -11.88 -19.56
C CYS A 68 0.60 -12.12 -21.06
N HIS A 69 0.37 -13.35 -21.52
CA HIS A 69 0.56 -13.75 -22.92
C HIS A 69 -0.73 -13.74 -23.75
N HIS A 70 -1.90 -13.82 -23.10
CA HIS A 70 -3.19 -13.86 -23.80
C HIS A 70 -3.53 -12.47 -24.43
N PRO A 71 -3.80 -12.37 -25.74
CA PRO A 71 -3.87 -11.08 -26.44
C PRO A 71 -4.93 -10.09 -25.92
N SER A 72 -6.16 -10.57 -25.65
CA SER A 72 -7.29 -9.73 -25.20
C SER A 72 -7.06 -9.21 -23.78
N GLU A 73 -6.67 -10.07 -22.85
CA GLU A 73 -6.28 -9.69 -21.49
C GLU A 73 -5.07 -8.76 -21.46
N ARG A 74 -4.10 -8.99 -22.35
CA ARG A 74 -2.88 -8.18 -22.45
C ARG A 74 -3.21 -6.75 -22.85
N LEU A 75 -4.19 -6.54 -23.74
CA LEU A 75 -4.66 -5.21 -24.12
C LEU A 75 -5.26 -4.47 -22.91
N LEU A 76 -6.16 -5.12 -22.18
CA LEU A 76 -6.79 -4.54 -20.99
C LEU A 76 -5.74 -4.19 -19.91
N ARG A 77 -4.83 -5.12 -19.62
CA ARG A 77 -3.74 -4.90 -18.65
C ARG A 77 -2.81 -3.76 -19.08
N ARG A 78 -2.53 -3.63 -20.39
CA ARG A 78 -1.75 -2.51 -20.96
C ARG A 78 -2.45 -1.17 -20.73
N GLN A 79 -3.76 -1.09 -20.95
CA GLN A 79 -4.53 0.14 -20.72
C GLN A 79 -4.48 0.55 -19.24
N ILE A 80 -4.73 -0.40 -18.33
CA ILE A 80 -4.66 -0.15 -16.88
C ILE A 80 -3.25 0.32 -16.48
N TYR A 81 -2.20 -0.38 -16.94
CA TYR A 81 -0.82 0.01 -16.66
C TYR A 81 -0.50 1.42 -17.17
N LYS A 82 -0.85 1.74 -18.41
CA LYS A 82 -0.58 3.07 -19.00
C LYS A 82 -1.29 4.19 -18.23
N ARG A 83 -2.54 3.97 -17.83
CA ARG A 83 -3.30 4.92 -17.01
C ARG A 83 -2.62 5.19 -15.67
N GLU A 84 -2.23 4.14 -14.96
CA GLU A 84 -1.56 4.27 -13.67
C GLU A 84 -0.14 4.86 -13.78
N LEU A 85 0.58 4.55 -14.86
CA LEU A 85 1.87 5.15 -15.17
C LEU A 85 1.75 6.66 -15.43
N ALA A 86 0.73 7.09 -16.17
CA ALA A 86 0.47 8.51 -16.41
C ALA A 86 0.16 9.24 -15.09
N ARG A 87 -0.68 8.66 -14.23
CA ARG A 87 -0.95 9.18 -12.88
C ARG A 87 0.33 9.31 -12.04
N TYR A 88 1.16 8.27 -12.03
CA TYR A 88 2.44 8.29 -11.31
C TYR A 88 3.37 9.42 -11.80
N LYS A 89 3.54 9.54 -13.12
CA LYS A 89 4.38 10.60 -13.72
C LYS A 89 3.85 11.99 -13.40
N TYR A 90 2.53 12.17 -13.45
CA TYR A 90 1.88 13.43 -13.09
C TYR A 90 2.14 13.78 -11.62
N LEU A 91 1.89 12.84 -10.71
CA LEU A 91 2.10 13.04 -9.28
C LEU A 91 3.56 13.38 -8.96
N MET A 92 4.50 12.68 -9.58
CA MET A 92 5.93 12.96 -9.44
C MET A 92 6.29 14.38 -9.90
N LYS A 93 5.74 14.82 -11.04
CA LYS A 93 5.97 16.17 -11.56
C LYS A 93 5.32 17.24 -10.68
N GLN A 94 4.13 16.98 -10.15
CA GLN A 94 3.42 17.90 -9.25
C GLN A 94 4.18 18.07 -7.93
N LYS A 95 4.58 16.97 -7.29
CA LYS A 95 5.26 16.99 -5.98
C LYS A 95 6.66 17.59 -6.07
N SER A 96 7.42 17.27 -7.13
CA SER A 96 8.72 17.91 -7.37
C SER A 96 8.60 19.43 -7.57
N ARG A 97 7.60 19.89 -8.34
CA ARG A 97 7.32 21.34 -8.49
C ARG A 97 6.91 22.00 -7.18
N GLN A 98 6.13 21.33 -6.34
CA GLN A 98 5.74 21.85 -5.04
C GLN A 98 6.94 22.05 -4.10
N CYS A 99 7.92 21.14 -4.06
CA CYS A 99 9.16 21.39 -3.30
C CYS A 99 10.00 22.52 -3.89
N LEU A 100 10.07 22.65 -5.22
CA LEU A 100 10.77 23.78 -5.87
C LEU A 100 10.13 25.13 -5.52
N LEU A 101 8.80 25.19 -5.42
CA LEU A 101 8.05 26.41 -5.08
C LEU A 101 8.04 26.73 -3.58
N CYS A 102 8.17 25.72 -2.72
CA CYS A 102 8.05 25.90 -1.27
C CYS A 102 9.35 26.36 -0.60
N GLY A 103 10.49 26.36 -1.30
CA GLY A 103 11.79 26.83 -0.75
C GLY A 103 12.35 25.97 0.40
N ALA A 104 11.57 25.05 0.96
CA ALA A 104 11.91 24.17 2.09
C ALA A 104 12.98 23.10 1.78
N CYS A 105 13.56 23.14 0.57
CA CYS A 105 14.57 22.21 0.09
C CYS A 105 15.94 22.89 -0.11
N SER A 106 16.16 24.10 0.44
CA SER A 106 17.47 24.75 0.52
C SER A 106 18.11 24.48 1.88
N ASN A 107 18.96 23.46 1.94
CA ASN A 107 20.06 23.32 2.90
C ASN A 107 21.29 22.87 2.10
#